data_AF-A0A1L9V9G8-F1
#
_entry.id   AF-A0A1L9V9G8-F1
#
_cell.length_a   1.000
_cell.length_b   1.000
_cell.length_c   1.000
_cell.angle_alpha   90.00
_cell.angle_beta   90.00
_cell.angle_gamma   90.00
#
_symmetry.space_group_name_H-M   'P 1'
#
loop_
_entity.id
_entity.type
_entity.pdbx_description
1 polymer ?
#
loop_
_entity_poly.entity_id
_entity_poly.type
_entity_poly.pdbx_seq_one_letter_code
_entity_poly.pdbx_strand_id
1 'polypeptide(L)'
;MDRLFNYDLRRRMTKLVCTTLTIDYELDLGAKTQPPINIDDLLSSTYHLIALSTLRKMMTSTTARPGTLVVSSGYMRKGKDALKWKDIELFMVKHPEEPSCQTLLMRRDDNLAFCAIQDIIEYAIVDGAFANHRLSTPLHIADNVKEIPIFRKAVKDSKGNWVTSPTEAWTYEDLREYELAAAKSAGDENPGSLYKYQKGAAANINPSAPQELSDARKQEVEKDKELNNLIAHHDKLRAQLIAIHHQLQKGKRTNLYGEFIKAGNRVRAHKKKLLRSAEDAQRKEFFGAVGNVIIKQNYQGKPIQFDPNYYYYYYYYYSYTHLSAL
;
A
#
# COMPACT_ATOMS: atom_id res chain seq x y z
N MET A 1 -41.93 -0.65 -28.62
CA MET A 1 -42.90 -1.67 -28.17
C MET A 1 -42.60 -1.97 -26.71
N ASP A 2 -43.24 -1.26 -25.79
CA ASP A 2 -43.19 -1.55 -24.37
C ASP A 2 -43.89 -2.88 -24.11
N ARG A 3 -43.11 -3.94 -23.86
CA ARG A 3 -43.65 -5.16 -23.26
C ARG A 3 -43.86 -4.87 -21.77
N LEU A 4 -44.95 -4.17 -21.46
CA LEU A 4 -45.48 -4.06 -20.11
C LEU A 4 -45.60 -5.47 -19.54
N PHE A 5 -44.79 -5.75 -18.53
CA PHE A 5 -44.77 -7.02 -17.81
C PHE A 5 -46.21 -7.36 -17.39
N ASN A 6 -46.68 -8.57 -17.69
CA ASN A 6 -48.08 -8.97 -17.49
C ASN A 6 -48.51 -8.66 -16.04
N TYR A 7 -49.50 -7.79 -15.89
CA TYR A 7 -49.98 -7.29 -14.60
C TYR A 7 -50.36 -8.42 -13.64
N ASP A 8 -50.95 -9.49 -14.15
CA ASP A 8 -51.31 -10.67 -13.35
C ASP A 8 -50.08 -11.41 -12.84
N LEU A 9 -49.02 -11.51 -13.66
CA LEU A 9 -47.77 -12.14 -13.25
C LEU A 9 -47.09 -11.31 -12.14
N ARG A 10 -47.08 -9.98 -12.29
CA ARG A 10 -46.56 -9.07 -11.26
C ARG A 10 -47.34 -9.21 -9.95
N ARG A 11 -48.67 -9.25 -10.01
CA ARG A 11 -49.52 -9.42 -8.82
C ARG A 11 -49.29 -10.77 -8.14
N ARG A 12 -49.13 -11.85 -8.92
CA ARG A 12 -48.81 -13.19 -8.40
C ARG A 12 -47.42 -13.24 -7.77
N MET A 13 -46.42 -12.61 -8.38
CA MET A 13 -45.08 -12.48 -7.81
C MET A 13 -45.09 -11.70 -6.50
N THR A 14 -45.76 -10.54 -6.44
CA THR A 14 -45.88 -9.76 -5.21
C THR A 14 -46.57 -10.58 -4.11
N LYS A 15 -47.63 -11.33 -4.43
CA LYS A 15 -48.29 -12.20 -3.45
C LYS A 15 -47.38 -13.35 -3.00
N LEU A 16 -46.68 -14.01 -3.91
CA LEU A 16 -45.74 -15.07 -3.55
C LEU A 16 -44.63 -14.55 -2.64
N VAL A 17 -44.01 -13.42 -3.00
CA VAL A 17 -42.86 -12.86 -2.27
C VAL A 17 -43.28 -12.22 -0.95
N CYS A 18 -44.29 -11.34 -0.94
CA CYS A 18 -44.65 -10.54 0.23
C CYS A 18 -45.60 -11.24 1.21
N THR A 19 -46.20 -12.37 0.83
CA THR A 19 -47.04 -13.15 1.75
C THR A 19 -46.49 -14.55 1.96
N THR A 20 -46.47 -15.42 0.95
CA THR A 20 -46.11 -16.82 1.14
C THR A 20 -44.66 -16.97 1.61
N LEU A 21 -43.69 -16.39 0.90
CA LEU A 21 -42.28 -16.51 1.28
C LEU A 21 -41.95 -15.75 2.57
N THR A 22 -42.55 -14.58 2.79
CA THR A 22 -42.33 -13.83 4.02
C THR A 22 -42.84 -14.56 5.26
N ILE A 23 -44.03 -15.17 5.18
CA ILE A 23 -44.68 -15.85 6.30
C ILE A 23 -44.03 -17.21 6.54
N ASP A 24 -43.85 -18.03 5.50
CA ASP A 24 -43.37 -19.41 5.63
C ASP A 24 -41.89 -19.48 6.03
N TYR A 25 -41.12 -18.42 5.80
CA TYR A 25 -39.69 -18.33 6.13
C TYR A 25 -39.35 -17.23 7.15
N GLU A 26 -40.36 -16.66 7.82
CA GLU A 26 -40.19 -15.60 8.84
C GLU A 26 -39.24 -14.45 8.42
N LEU A 27 -39.32 -14.03 7.15
CA LEU A 27 -38.45 -12.97 6.63
C LEU A 27 -38.87 -11.62 7.24
N ASP A 28 -38.00 -11.04 8.08
CA ASP A 28 -38.23 -9.73 8.69
C ASP A 28 -38.29 -8.63 7.62
N LEU A 29 -39.50 -8.09 7.38
CA LEU A 29 -39.77 -6.94 6.51
C LEU A 29 -39.66 -5.60 7.24
N GLY A 30 -39.19 -5.58 8.50
CA GLY A 30 -38.91 -4.37 9.23
C GLY A 30 -37.90 -3.52 8.46
N ALA A 31 -38.41 -2.54 7.71
CA ALA A 31 -37.56 -1.50 7.14
C ALA A 31 -36.89 -0.80 8.32
N LYS A 32 -35.63 -1.17 8.60
CA LYS A 32 -34.79 -0.41 9.52
C LYS A 32 -34.80 1.02 8.99
N THR A 33 -35.33 1.95 9.77
CA THR A 33 -35.31 3.36 9.43
C THR A 33 -33.87 3.74 9.12
N GLN A 34 -33.61 4.05 7.85
CA GLN A 34 -32.28 4.55 7.49
C GLN A 34 -32.10 5.90 8.19
N PRO A 35 -30.96 6.14 8.84
CA PRO A 35 -30.72 7.43 9.43
C PRO A 35 -30.76 8.51 8.34
N PRO A 36 -31.43 9.65 8.56
CA PRO A 36 -31.37 10.75 7.62
C PRO A 36 -29.91 11.21 7.52
N ILE A 37 -29.37 11.23 6.30
CA ILE A 37 -28.04 11.79 6.02
C ILE A 37 -28.25 13.25 5.57
N ASN A 38 -27.59 14.20 6.23
CA ASN A 38 -27.58 15.58 5.76
C ASN A 38 -26.43 15.79 4.74
N ILE A 39 -26.43 16.93 4.06
CA ILE A 39 -25.44 17.23 3.03
C ILE A 39 -24.01 17.28 3.60
N ASP A 40 -23.83 17.76 4.83
CA ASP A 40 -22.51 17.86 5.47
C ASP A 40 -21.96 16.48 5.85
N ASP A 41 -22.81 15.58 6.34
CA ASP A 41 -22.46 14.18 6.61
C ASP A 41 -22.10 13.44 5.31
N LEU A 42 -22.79 13.73 4.21
CA LEU A 42 -22.48 13.19 2.88
C LEU A 42 -21.13 13.73 2.35
N LEU A 43 -20.89 15.04 2.47
CA LEU A 43 -19.62 15.64 2.06
C LEU A 43 -18.45 15.14 2.92
N SER A 44 -18.65 15.00 4.22
CA SER A 44 -17.67 14.46 5.17
C SER A 44 -17.34 12.99 4.86
N SER A 45 -18.35 12.14 4.65
CA SER A 45 -18.12 10.74 4.25
C SER A 45 -17.43 10.63 2.89
N THR A 46 -17.76 11.50 1.94
CA THR A 46 -17.11 11.57 0.62
C THR A 46 -15.64 11.98 0.77
N TYR A 47 -15.32 12.98 1.60
CA TYR A 47 -13.94 13.38 1.91
C TYR A 47 -13.10 12.19 2.38
N HIS A 48 -13.65 11.36 3.26
CA HIS A 48 -12.95 10.20 3.83
C HIS A 48 -12.78 9.05 2.83
N LEU A 49 -13.73 8.86 1.91
CA LEU A 49 -13.57 7.91 0.80
C LEU A 49 -12.50 8.37 -0.19
N ILE A 50 -12.48 9.68 -0.52
CA ILE A 50 -11.41 10.28 -1.34
C ILE A 50 -10.07 10.14 -0.61
N ALA A 51 -10.03 10.28 0.72
CA ALA A 51 -8.78 10.18 1.49
C ALA A 51 -8.21 8.76 1.41
N LEU A 52 -9.06 7.74 1.57
CA LEU A 52 -8.67 6.34 1.40
C LEU A 52 -8.16 6.07 -0.02
N SER A 53 -8.85 6.58 -1.05
CA SER A 53 -8.44 6.45 -2.45
C SER A 53 -7.07 7.12 -2.71
N THR A 54 -6.89 8.34 -2.21
CA THR A 54 -5.64 9.11 -2.32
C THR A 54 -4.48 8.38 -1.66
N LEU A 55 -4.69 7.86 -0.45
CA LEU A 55 -3.70 7.07 0.27
C LEU A 55 -3.31 5.80 -0.48
N ARG A 56 -4.28 5.09 -1.07
CA ARG A 56 -4.00 3.94 -1.95
C ARG A 56 -3.11 4.36 -3.11
N LYS A 57 -3.48 5.42 -3.85
CA LYS A 57 -2.71 5.96 -4.97
C LYS A 57 -1.29 6.37 -4.56
N MET A 58 -1.13 7.06 -3.42
CA MET A 58 0.18 7.44 -2.91
C MET A 58 1.03 6.20 -2.58
N MET A 59 0.49 5.22 -1.85
CA MET A 59 1.22 3.99 -1.53
C MET A 59 1.59 3.18 -2.77
N THR A 60 0.69 3.09 -3.76
CA THR A 60 0.94 2.35 -5.00
C THR A 60 1.94 3.04 -5.92
N SER A 61 2.10 4.34 -5.83
CA SER A 61 2.94 5.08 -6.78
C SER A 61 4.31 5.44 -6.22
N THR A 62 4.43 5.48 -4.90
CA THR A 62 5.66 5.93 -4.21
C THR A 62 6.33 4.82 -3.42
N THR A 63 5.66 3.66 -3.28
CA THR A 63 6.00 2.62 -2.31
C THR A 63 6.06 3.12 -0.86
N ALA A 64 5.44 4.26 -0.54
CA ALA A 64 5.38 4.76 0.82
C ALA A 64 4.73 3.71 1.75
N ARG A 65 5.28 3.60 2.97
CA ARG A 65 4.66 2.78 4.00
C ARG A 65 3.40 3.51 4.51
N PRO A 66 2.35 2.78 4.91
CA PRO A 66 1.17 3.40 5.52
C PRO A 66 1.53 4.34 6.68
N GLY A 67 2.42 3.90 7.57
CA GLY A 67 2.88 4.69 8.73
C GLY A 67 3.78 5.89 8.40
N THR A 68 4.01 6.17 7.12
CA THR A 68 4.66 7.39 6.61
C THR A 68 3.64 8.44 6.21
N LEU A 69 2.41 8.01 5.86
CA LEU A 69 1.32 8.90 5.44
C LEU A 69 0.40 9.23 6.62
N VAL A 70 0.23 8.28 7.54
CA VAL A 70 -0.65 8.38 8.71
C VAL A 70 0.04 7.97 10.00
N VAL A 71 -0.60 8.24 11.13
CA VAL A 71 -0.04 7.91 12.46
C VAL A 71 0.08 6.40 12.61
N SER A 72 1.31 5.93 12.80
CA SER A 72 1.54 4.52 13.14
C SER A 72 1.03 4.22 14.55
N SER A 73 0.27 3.14 14.72
CA SER A 73 -0.20 2.67 16.03
C SER A 73 0.87 1.94 16.88
N GLY A 74 2.15 2.02 16.48
CA GLY A 74 3.25 1.30 17.13
C GLY A 74 3.64 1.89 18.48
N TYR A 75 3.54 1.06 19.53
CA TYR A 75 3.78 1.31 20.97
C TYR A 75 5.08 2.06 21.38
N MET A 76 6.03 2.32 20.48
CA MET A 76 7.37 2.82 20.81
C MET A 76 7.74 4.19 20.24
N ARG A 77 6.89 4.84 19.43
CA ARG A 77 7.17 6.19 18.92
C ARG A 77 6.43 7.23 19.75
N LYS A 78 7.18 8.06 20.49
CA LYS A 78 6.67 9.19 21.27
C LYS A 78 6.08 10.33 20.41
N GLY A 79 6.18 10.24 19.09
CA GLY A 79 5.59 11.19 18.14
C GLY A 79 4.50 10.54 17.30
N LYS A 80 3.31 11.15 17.27
CA LYS A 80 2.27 10.89 16.28
C LYS A 80 2.67 11.55 14.96
N ASP A 81 3.69 10.98 14.32
CA ASP A 81 4.20 11.49 13.05
C ASP A 81 3.30 11.01 11.91
N ALA A 82 2.85 11.94 11.08
CA ALA A 82 1.97 11.74 9.94
C ALA A 82 2.33 12.78 8.87
N LEU A 83 1.96 12.54 7.62
CA LEU A 83 2.28 13.46 6.54
C LEU A 83 1.61 14.80 6.75
N LYS A 84 2.42 15.86 6.80
CA LYS A 84 1.99 17.25 6.97
C LYS A 84 2.25 18.07 5.72
N TRP A 85 1.60 19.22 5.62
CA TRP A 85 1.78 20.13 4.50
C TRP A 85 3.21 20.63 4.34
N LYS A 86 3.97 20.78 5.44
CA LYS A 86 5.40 21.16 5.37
C LYS A 86 6.30 20.10 4.75
N ASP A 87 5.89 18.84 4.74
CA ASP A 87 6.72 17.72 4.29
C ASP A 87 6.65 17.55 2.76
N ILE A 88 5.82 18.35 2.09
CA ILE A 88 5.62 18.30 0.65
C ILE A 88 5.91 19.66 0.00
N GLU A 89 6.36 19.60 -1.24
CA GLU A 89 6.55 20.74 -2.11
C GLU A 89 5.85 20.47 -3.44
N LEU A 90 5.19 21.49 -3.98
CA LEU A 90 4.43 21.40 -5.22
C LEU A 90 5.08 22.27 -6.29
N PHE A 91 5.39 21.69 -7.45
CA PHE A 91 6.05 22.35 -8.57
C PHE A 91 5.18 22.30 -9.81
N MET A 92 4.91 23.43 -10.46
CA MET A 92 4.37 23.44 -11.82
C MET A 92 5.53 23.38 -12.81
N VAL A 93 5.61 22.35 -13.63
CA VAL A 93 6.65 22.22 -14.67
C VAL A 93 6.00 22.13 -16.05
N LYS A 94 6.75 22.39 -17.12
CA LYS A 94 6.25 22.09 -18.47
C LYS A 94 6.26 20.57 -18.68
N HIS A 95 5.22 20.06 -19.34
CA HIS A 95 5.20 18.65 -19.71
C HIS A 95 6.35 18.37 -20.69
N PRO A 96 7.17 17.31 -20.47
CA PRO A 96 8.36 17.07 -21.27
C PRO A 96 8.04 16.74 -22.73
N GLU A 97 6.91 16.09 -22.99
CA GLU A 97 6.49 15.69 -24.34
C GLU A 97 5.51 16.69 -24.98
N GLU A 98 4.89 17.57 -24.17
CA GLU A 98 3.90 18.55 -24.62
C GLU A 98 4.18 19.91 -23.98
N PRO A 99 5.14 20.70 -24.50
CA PRO A 99 5.57 21.94 -23.85
C PRO A 99 4.48 23.02 -23.69
N SER A 100 3.35 22.88 -24.38
CA SER A 100 2.13 23.69 -24.22
C SER A 100 1.35 23.36 -22.95
N CYS A 101 1.58 22.19 -22.36
CA CYS A 101 0.93 21.69 -21.18
C CYS A 101 1.81 21.92 -19.94
N GLN A 102 1.16 22.22 -18.82
CA GLN A 102 1.80 22.27 -17.52
C GLN A 102 1.45 21.01 -16.72
N THR A 103 2.42 20.50 -15.98
CA THR A 103 2.30 19.33 -15.12
C THR A 103 2.67 19.75 -13.72
N LEU A 104 1.76 19.54 -12.77
CA LEU A 104 2.10 19.72 -11.37
C LEU A 104 2.85 18.47 -10.89
N LEU A 105 3.89 18.66 -10.08
CA LEU A 105 4.71 17.63 -9.45
C LEU A 105 4.66 17.82 -7.94
N MET A 106 4.59 16.72 -7.20
CA MET A 106 4.74 16.73 -5.75
C MET A 106 6.05 16.08 -5.37
N ARG A 107 6.88 16.79 -4.61
CA ARG A 107 8.06 16.24 -3.96
C ARG A 107 7.75 16.09 -2.48
N ARG A 108 8.14 14.96 -1.89
CA ARG A 108 8.27 14.85 -0.45
C ARG A 108 9.76 14.96 -0.13
N ASP A 109 10.13 15.62 0.97
CA ASP A 109 11.53 15.94 1.30
C ASP A 109 12.48 14.72 1.28
N ASP A 110 11.96 13.50 1.47
CA ASP A 110 12.71 12.24 1.49
C ASP A 110 12.50 11.33 0.26
N ASN A 111 11.55 11.64 -0.64
CA ASN A 111 11.25 10.79 -1.80
C ASN A 111 10.50 11.55 -2.91
N LEU A 112 10.97 11.43 -4.16
CA LEU A 112 10.20 11.92 -5.32
C LEU A 112 9.00 11.00 -5.56
N ALA A 113 7.81 11.55 -5.36
CA ALA A 113 6.55 10.84 -5.44
C ALA A 113 5.73 11.34 -6.63
N PHE A 114 5.70 10.59 -7.73
CA PHE A 114 4.89 10.94 -8.90
C PHE A 114 3.52 10.27 -8.84
N CYS A 115 2.57 10.73 -7.99
CA CYS A 115 1.12 10.44 -8.16
C CYS A 115 0.20 11.11 -7.13
N ALA A 116 -1.07 11.30 -7.55
CA ALA A 116 -2.27 11.75 -6.82
C ALA A 116 -2.31 13.24 -6.47
N ILE A 117 -1.86 14.06 -7.41
CA ILE A 117 -1.69 15.50 -7.18
C ILE A 117 -3.03 16.24 -7.15
N GLN A 118 -4.03 15.79 -7.92
CA GLN A 118 -5.36 16.42 -7.91
C GLN A 118 -6.04 16.30 -6.55
N ASP A 119 -6.11 15.09 -5.98
CA ASP A 119 -6.76 14.88 -4.68
C ASP A 119 -6.06 15.72 -3.59
N ILE A 120 -4.72 15.81 -3.64
CA ILE A 120 -3.91 16.66 -2.73
C ILE A 120 -4.20 18.15 -2.94
N ILE A 121 -4.39 18.62 -4.17
CA ILE A 121 -4.80 20.02 -4.42
C ILE A 121 -6.18 20.29 -3.84
N GLU A 122 -7.14 19.36 -3.99
CA GLU A 122 -8.48 19.52 -3.42
C GLU A 122 -8.39 19.68 -1.90
N TYR A 123 -7.58 18.86 -1.21
CA TYR A 123 -7.28 19.05 0.21
C TYR A 123 -6.61 20.38 0.51
N ALA A 124 -5.64 20.80 -0.31
CA ALA A 124 -4.94 22.06 -0.12
C ALA A 124 -5.88 23.26 -0.27
N ILE A 125 -6.86 23.20 -1.18
CA ILE A 125 -7.88 24.25 -1.35
C ILE A 125 -8.82 24.28 -0.15
N VAL A 126 -9.33 23.13 0.28
CA VAL A 126 -10.21 23.02 1.47
C VAL A 126 -9.50 23.55 2.72
N ASP A 127 -8.20 23.29 2.85
CA ASP A 127 -7.39 23.72 3.99
C ASP A 127 -6.92 25.18 3.90
N GLY A 128 -7.12 25.85 2.76
CA GLY A 128 -6.50 27.15 2.51
C GLY A 128 -4.97 27.09 2.58
N ALA A 129 -4.39 25.96 2.16
CA ALA A 129 -2.99 25.65 2.36
C ALA A 129 -2.03 26.48 1.51
N PHE A 130 -2.49 27.07 0.40
CA PHE A 130 -1.66 27.90 -0.47
C PHE A 130 -1.54 29.33 0.05
N ALA A 131 -0.32 29.86 0.07
CA ALA A 131 -0.08 31.29 0.30
C ALA A 131 -0.71 32.13 -0.84
N ASN A 132 -0.97 33.41 -0.59
CA ASN A 132 -1.63 34.35 -1.52
C ASN A 132 -0.94 34.54 -2.90
N HIS A 133 0.18 33.87 -3.16
CA HIS A 133 0.92 33.90 -4.42
C HIS A 133 0.71 32.61 -5.22
N ARG A 134 -0.53 32.36 -5.66
CA ARG A 134 -0.93 31.20 -6.50
C ARG A 134 -0.23 31.13 -7.87
N LEU A 135 0.49 32.19 -8.25
CA LEU A 135 1.21 32.31 -9.52
C LEU A 135 2.71 31.99 -9.40
N SER A 136 3.20 31.72 -8.20
CA SER A 136 4.63 31.39 -7.97
C SER A 136 4.88 29.89 -8.10
N THR A 137 6.01 29.55 -8.72
CA THR A 137 6.52 28.19 -8.81
C THR A 137 7.86 28.12 -8.10
N PRO A 138 8.01 27.33 -7.03
CA PRO A 138 7.05 26.36 -6.46
C PRO A 138 5.82 27.01 -5.81
N LEU A 139 4.71 26.26 -5.73
CA LEU A 139 3.51 26.67 -4.99
C LEU A 139 3.84 26.65 -3.49
N HIS A 140 3.75 27.81 -2.86
CA HIS A 140 4.11 27.95 -1.45
C HIS A 140 2.97 27.55 -0.51
N ILE A 141 3.28 26.68 0.45
CA ILE A 141 2.41 26.32 1.56
C ILE A 141 2.45 27.43 2.63
N ALA A 142 1.29 27.90 3.06
CA ALA A 142 1.13 28.93 4.08
C ALA A 142 1.63 28.46 5.45
N ASP A 143 2.32 29.35 6.19
CA ASP A 143 2.98 29.00 7.46
C ASP A 143 2.00 28.47 8.52
N ASN A 144 0.77 28.97 8.51
CA ASN A 144 -0.28 28.59 9.47
C ASN A 144 -0.78 27.14 9.28
N VAL A 145 -0.57 26.52 8.12
CA VAL A 145 -1.04 25.14 7.84
C VAL A 145 0.07 24.10 7.87
N LYS A 146 1.34 24.51 7.94
CA LYS A 146 2.52 23.65 7.80
C LYS A 146 2.51 22.42 8.71
N GLU A 147 2.04 22.57 9.94
CA GLU A 147 2.00 21.49 10.93
C GLU A 147 0.71 20.64 10.88
N ILE A 148 -0.26 21.04 10.06
CA ILE A 148 -1.54 20.35 9.94
C ILE A 148 -1.33 19.05 9.13
N PRO A 149 -1.78 17.89 9.64
CA PRO A 149 -1.74 16.65 8.86
C PRO A 149 -2.63 16.75 7.63
N ILE A 150 -2.21 16.17 6.51
CA ILE A 150 -2.99 16.15 5.27
C ILE A 150 -4.20 15.21 5.41
N PHE A 151 -3.98 14.00 5.94
CA PHE A 151 -5.03 12.99 6.12
C PHE A 151 -5.58 13.00 7.54
N ARG A 152 -6.73 13.65 7.75
CA ARG A 152 -7.34 13.88 9.08
C ARG A 152 -8.63 13.09 9.27
N LYS A 153 -8.92 12.73 10.52
CA LYS A 153 -10.11 11.92 10.86
C LYS A 153 -11.37 12.75 11.03
N ALA A 154 -12.51 12.09 10.83
CA ALA A 154 -13.80 12.63 11.22
C ALA A 154 -13.86 12.67 12.76
N VAL A 155 -14.28 13.80 13.31
CA VAL A 155 -14.60 13.95 14.73
C VAL A 155 -15.95 14.63 14.85
N LYS A 156 -16.64 14.40 15.96
CA LYS A 156 -17.84 15.19 16.27
C LYS A 156 -17.43 16.51 16.90
N ASP A 157 -17.98 17.61 16.39
CA ASP A 157 -17.85 18.92 17.02
C ASP A 157 -18.69 18.98 18.32
N SER A 158 -18.64 20.13 19.01
CA SER A 158 -19.43 20.35 20.23
C SER A 158 -20.94 20.30 20.01
N LYS A 159 -21.41 20.38 18.77
CA LYS A 159 -22.81 20.31 18.36
C LYS A 159 -23.20 18.88 17.90
N GLY A 160 -22.26 17.95 17.88
CA GLY A 160 -22.47 16.57 17.45
C GLY A 160 -22.38 16.34 15.94
N ASN A 161 -22.03 17.35 15.15
CA ASN A 161 -21.86 17.25 13.70
C ASN A 161 -20.50 16.64 13.37
N TRP A 162 -20.44 15.83 12.32
CA TRP A 162 -19.18 15.29 11.83
C TRP A 162 -18.38 16.36 11.08
N VAL A 163 -17.18 16.64 11.57
CA VAL A 163 -16.23 17.57 10.97
C VAL A 163 -14.88 16.91 10.80
N THR A 164 -14.08 17.39 9.84
CA THR A 164 -12.68 16.99 9.74
C THR A 164 -11.91 17.58 10.92
N SER A 165 -11.18 16.74 11.67
CA SER A 165 -10.37 17.22 12.80
C SER A 165 -9.35 18.26 12.31
N PRO A 166 -9.11 19.34 13.05
CA PRO A 166 -8.09 20.33 12.70
C PRO A 166 -6.66 19.84 12.98
N THR A 167 -6.50 18.83 13.84
CA THR A 167 -5.18 18.40 14.33
C THR A 167 -4.96 16.89 14.32
N GLU A 168 -6.03 16.09 14.29
CA GLU A 168 -5.92 14.64 14.42
C GLU A 168 -5.87 13.95 13.05
N ALA A 169 -4.69 13.43 12.74
CA ALA A 169 -4.47 12.56 11.60
C ALA A 169 -5.22 11.22 11.74
N TRP A 170 -5.46 10.56 10.60
CA TRP A 170 -5.83 9.14 10.58
C TRP A 170 -4.77 8.30 11.28
N THR A 171 -5.21 7.24 11.95
CA THR A 171 -4.32 6.19 12.42
C THR A 171 -4.27 5.05 11.42
N TYR A 172 -3.22 4.24 11.50
CA TYR A 172 -3.15 2.99 10.73
C TYR A 172 -4.36 2.08 10.98
N GLU A 173 -4.87 2.02 12.22
CA GLU A 173 -5.99 1.13 12.55
C GLU A 173 -7.29 1.61 11.92
N ASP A 174 -7.59 2.91 11.99
CA ASP A 174 -8.77 3.51 11.32
C ASP A 174 -8.76 3.14 9.83
N LEU A 175 -7.62 3.34 9.19
CA LEU A 175 -7.44 3.02 7.77
C LEU A 175 -7.60 1.54 7.44
N ARG A 176 -7.07 0.69 8.31
CA ARG A 176 -7.17 -0.76 8.13
C ARG A 176 -8.63 -1.20 8.19
N GLU A 177 -9.43 -0.64 9.08
CA GLU A 177 -10.86 -0.95 9.17
C GLU A 177 -11.61 -0.53 7.91
N TYR A 178 -11.41 0.72 7.44
CA TYR A 178 -12.02 1.19 6.19
C TYR A 178 -11.61 0.36 4.98
N GLU A 179 -10.33 -0.02 4.89
CA GLU A 179 -9.82 -0.88 3.83
C GLU A 179 -10.47 -2.26 3.85
N LEU A 180 -10.56 -2.89 5.03
CA LEU A 180 -11.19 -4.20 5.19
C LEU A 180 -12.67 -4.15 4.83
N ALA A 181 -13.38 -3.09 5.21
CA ALA A 181 -14.78 -2.90 4.85
C ALA A 181 -14.94 -2.76 3.34
N ALA A 182 -14.15 -1.89 2.69
CA ALA A 182 -14.19 -1.69 1.25
C ALA A 182 -13.86 -2.97 0.47
N ALA A 183 -12.85 -3.72 0.90
CA ALA A 183 -12.45 -4.97 0.26
C ALA A 183 -13.51 -6.07 0.41
N LYS A 184 -14.14 -6.19 1.58
CA LYS A 184 -15.29 -7.10 1.78
C LYS A 184 -16.47 -6.73 0.89
N SER A 185 -16.79 -5.44 0.78
CA SER A 185 -17.85 -4.96 -0.11
C SER A 185 -17.54 -5.22 -1.58
N ALA A 186 -16.26 -5.26 -1.95
CA ALA A 186 -15.81 -5.63 -3.29
C ALA A 186 -15.81 -7.16 -3.54
N GLY A 187 -16.02 -7.98 -2.50
CA GLY A 187 -16.01 -9.44 -2.60
C GLY A 187 -14.63 -10.09 -2.46
N ASP A 188 -13.63 -9.37 -1.92
CA ASP A 188 -12.28 -9.93 -1.72
C ASP A 188 -12.29 -11.04 -0.66
N GLU A 189 -11.96 -12.27 -1.05
CA GLU A 189 -11.83 -13.41 -0.12
C GLU A 189 -10.70 -13.22 0.90
N ASN A 190 -9.63 -12.53 0.49
CA ASN A 190 -8.46 -12.31 1.33
C ASN A 190 -7.98 -10.85 1.21
N PRO A 191 -8.61 -9.92 1.93
CA PRO A 191 -8.43 -8.47 1.72
C PRO A 191 -7.03 -7.96 2.09
N GLY A 192 -6.26 -8.75 2.85
CA GLY A 192 -4.87 -8.43 3.22
C GLY A 192 -4.75 -7.22 4.15
N SER A 193 -3.64 -6.48 4.01
CA SER A 193 -3.38 -5.24 4.74
C SER A 193 -3.02 -4.11 3.78
N LEU A 194 -2.98 -2.87 4.26
CA LEU A 194 -2.56 -1.70 3.46
C LEU A 194 -1.17 -1.86 2.82
N TYR A 195 -0.31 -2.70 3.40
CA TYR A 195 0.99 -3.04 2.80
C TYR A 195 0.90 -3.72 1.42
N LYS A 196 -0.28 -4.23 1.01
CA LYS A 196 -0.48 -4.79 -0.32
C LYS A 196 -0.24 -3.75 -1.42
N TYR A 197 -0.60 -2.49 -1.18
CA TYR A 197 -0.41 -1.38 -2.11
C TYR A 197 1.08 -1.05 -2.31
N GLN A 198 1.86 -1.05 -1.22
CA GLN A 198 3.32 -0.88 -1.29
C GLN A 198 4.00 -2.06 -2.00
N LYS A 199 3.57 -3.29 -1.72
CA LYS A 199 4.18 -4.49 -2.31
C LYS A 199 3.89 -4.61 -3.80
N GLY A 200 2.65 -4.35 -4.22
CA GLY A 200 2.29 -4.31 -5.64
C GLY A 200 3.08 -3.24 -6.41
N ALA A 201 3.21 -2.05 -5.82
CA ALA A 201 4.07 -0.99 -6.35
C ALA A 201 5.53 -1.42 -6.47
N ALA A 202 6.12 -1.94 -5.39
CA ALA A 202 7.52 -2.34 -5.37
C ALA A 202 7.81 -3.52 -6.33
N ALA A 203 6.84 -4.41 -6.55
CA ALA A 203 6.93 -5.48 -7.53
C ALA A 203 6.88 -4.95 -8.97
N ASN A 204 6.07 -3.91 -9.23
CA ASN A 204 5.88 -3.34 -10.57
C ASN A 204 6.90 -2.23 -10.91
N ILE A 205 7.45 -1.52 -9.93
CA ILE A 205 8.34 -0.36 -10.14
C ILE A 205 9.69 -0.77 -10.76
N ASN A 206 10.10 -2.03 -10.67
CA ASN A 206 11.27 -2.48 -11.43
C ASN A 206 11.27 -4.01 -11.65
N PRO A 207 10.89 -4.52 -12.83
CA PRO A 207 11.11 -5.93 -13.21
C PRO A 207 12.60 -6.30 -13.15
N SER A 208 13.49 -5.32 -13.24
CA SER A 208 14.94 -5.49 -13.11
C SER A 208 15.40 -5.58 -11.66
N ALA A 209 14.55 -5.30 -10.67
CA ALA A 209 14.90 -5.55 -9.27
C ALA A 209 14.99 -7.06 -9.05
N PRO A 210 16.13 -7.56 -8.54
CA PRO A 210 16.31 -8.99 -8.38
C PRO A 210 15.28 -9.54 -7.38
N GLN A 211 14.40 -10.40 -7.88
CA GLN A 211 13.41 -11.13 -7.09
C GLN A 211 14.01 -12.37 -6.42
N GLU A 212 15.12 -12.87 -6.97
CA GLU A 212 15.89 -13.99 -6.44
C GLU A 212 17.37 -13.63 -6.30
N LEU A 213 18.05 -14.35 -5.41
CA LEU A 213 19.52 -14.36 -5.37
C LEU A 213 20.08 -14.83 -6.71
N SER A 214 21.11 -14.12 -7.20
CA SER A 214 21.90 -14.61 -8.34
C SER A 214 22.58 -15.94 -8.01
N ASP A 215 22.81 -16.77 -9.02
CA ASP A 215 23.45 -18.09 -8.83
C ASP A 215 24.84 -17.97 -8.22
N ALA A 216 25.60 -16.92 -8.56
CA ALA A 216 26.89 -16.62 -7.94
C ALA A 216 26.77 -16.41 -6.42
N ARG A 217 25.78 -15.64 -5.96
CA ARG A 217 25.56 -15.43 -4.52
C ARG A 217 25.00 -16.66 -3.82
N LYS A 218 24.18 -17.48 -4.50
CA LYS A 218 23.78 -18.80 -3.98
C LYS A 218 25.00 -19.67 -3.72
N GLN A 219 25.97 -19.69 -4.64
CA GLN A 219 27.23 -20.43 -4.47
C GLN A 219 28.12 -19.86 -3.36
N GLU A 220 28.13 -18.54 -3.16
CA GLU A 220 28.86 -17.94 -2.03
C GLU A 220 28.30 -18.35 -0.67
N VAL A 221 26.97 -18.45 -0.53
CA VAL A 221 26.33 -18.92 0.71
C VAL A 221 26.74 -20.36 1.04
N GLU A 222 26.90 -21.23 0.03
CA GLU A 222 27.37 -22.62 0.22
C GLU A 222 28.83 -22.69 0.72
N LYS A 223 29.64 -21.64 0.52
CA LYS A 223 31.03 -21.56 1.01
C LYS A 223 31.14 -21.12 2.47
N ASP A 224 30.03 -20.80 3.14
CA ASP A 224 30.06 -20.35 4.53
C ASP A 224 30.67 -21.41 5.46
N LYS A 225 31.66 -21.00 6.25
CA LYS A 225 32.43 -21.92 7.10
C LYS A 225 31.57 -22.51 8.21
N GLU A 226 30.68 -21.71 8.79
CA GLU A 226 29.81 -22.16 9.88
C GLU A 226 28.75 -23.13 9.35
N LEU A 227 28.14 -22.84 8.20
CA LEU A 227 27.22 -23.74 7.50
C LEU A 227 27.88 -25.10 7.22
N ASN A 228 29.10 -25.10 6.68
CA ASN A 228 29.84 -26.33 6.37
C ASN A 228 30.17 -27.14 7.63
N ASN A 229 30.53 -26.47 8.74
CA ASN A 229 30.73 -27.14 10.02
C ASN A 229 29.45 -27.79 10.55
N LEU A 230 28.30 -27.11 10.43
CA LEU A 230 27.00 -27.65 10.83
C LEU A 230 26.59 -28.85 9.98
N ILE A 231 26.84 -28.80 8.67
CA ILE A 231 26.61 -29.93 7.74
C ILE A 231 27.50 -31.12 8.13
N ALA A 232 28.80 -30.90 8.31
CA ALA A 232 29.73 -31.95 8.71
C ALA A 232 29.34 -32.60 10.06
N HIS A 233 28.87 -31.81 11.02
CA HIS A 233 28.37 -32.34 12.29
C HIS A 233 27.10 -33.17 12.12
N HIS A 234 26.14 -32.70 11.32
CA HIS A 234 24.92 -33.44 10.99
C HIS A 234 25.24 -34.77 10.29
N ASP A 235 26.18 -34.77 9.35
CA ASP A 235 26.57 -35.95 8.59
C ASP A 235 27.33 -36.97 9.45
N LYS A 236 28.13 -36.49 10.42
CA LYS A 236 28.75 -37.35 11.44
C LYS A 236 27.69 -38.07 12.28
N LEU A 237 26.66 -37.35 12.74
CA LEU A 237 25.54 -37.95 13.48
C LEU A 237 24.76 -38.94 12.63
N ARG A 238 24.56 -38.63 11.34
CA ARG A 238 23.94 -39.55 10.37
C ARG A 238 24.75 -40.84 10.24
N ALA A 239 26.06 -40.74 10.06
CA ALA A 239 26.96 -41.89 9.95
C ALA A 239 26.95 -42.74 11.21
N GLN A 240 26.98 -42.13 12.39
CA GLN A 240 26.88 -42.84 13.67
C GLN A 240 25.54 -43.59 13.82
N LEU A 241 24.43 -42.96 13.46
CA LEU A 241 23.11 -43.61 13.49
C LEU A 241 23.04 -44.81 12.53
N ILE A 242 23.61 -44.67 11.33
CA ILE A 242 23.66 -45.77 10.36
C ILE A 242 24.57 -46.89 10.86
N ALA A 243 25.71 -46.58 11.48
CA ALA A 243 26.61 -47.59 12.03
C ALA A 243 25.95 -48.41 13.15
N ILE A 244 25.18 -47.77 14.03
CA ILE A 244 24.56 -48.44 15.19
C ILE A 244 23.27 -49.18 14.81
N HIS A 245 22.43 -48.57 13.96
CA HIS A 245 21.08 -49.08 13.70
C HIS A 245 20.88 -49.65 12.29
N HIS A 246 21.91 -49.59 11.44
CA HIS A 246 21.89 -49.91 9.99
C HIS A 246 20.94 -49.05 9.15
N GLN A 247 19.93 -48.42 9.76
CA GLN A 247 18.93 -47.56 9.14
C GLN A 247 18.54 -46.44 10.10
N LEU A 248 18.41 -45.21 9.59
CA LEU A 248 18.05 -44.03 10.39
C LEU A 248 16.72 -44.18 11.12
N GLN A 249 15.73 -44.83 10.50
CA GLN A 249 14.38 -44.98 11.05
C GLN A 249 14.38 -45.83 12.33
N LYS A 250 15.28 -46.82 12.42
CA LYS A 250 15.40 -47.70 13.58
C LYS A 250 15.99 -46.98 14.80
N GLY A 251 16.67 -45.85 14.60
CA GLY A 251 17.19 -45.00 15.67
C GLY A 251 16.18 -44.00 16.25
N LYS A 252 14.95 -43.90 15.74
CA LYS A 252 13.99 -42.82 16.08
C LYS A 252 13.75 -42.54 17.56
N ARG A 253 13.86 -43.57 18.42
CA ARG A 253 13.63 -43.46 19.87
C ARG A 253 14.91 -43.19 20.68
N THR A 254 16.04 -42.94 20.03
CA THR A 254 17.31 -42.69 20.71
C THR A 254 17.61 -41.20 20.84
N ASN A 255 18.36 -40.85 21.88
CA ASN A 255 18.87 -39.49 22.07
C ASN A 255 19.71 -39.02 20.87
N LEU A 256 20.49 -39.94 20.29
CA LEU A 256 21.31 -39.68 19.11
C LEU A 256 20.47 -39.26 17.89
N TYR A 257 19.29 -39.85 17.70
CA TYR A 257 18.37 -39.42 16.66
C TYR A 257 17.77 -38.04 16.95
N GLY A 258 17.46 -37.75 18.22
CA GLY A 258 17.07 -36.41 18.64
C GLY A 258 18.12 -35.34 18.34
N GLU A 259 19.41 -35.65 18.57
CA GLU A 259 20.53 -34.78 18.23
C GLU A 259 20.70 -34.60 16.72
N PHE A 260 20.57 -35.67 15.94
CA PHE A 260 20.58 -35.62 14.48
C PHE A 260 19.50 -34.66 13.93
N ILE A 261 18.26 -34.76 14.43
CA ILE A 261 17.17 -33.85 14.02
C ILE A 261 17.48 -32.40 14.42
N LYS A 262 17.99 -32.17 15.64
CA LYS A 262 18.39 -30.83 16.10
C LYS A 262 19.50 -30.25 15.21
N ALA A 263 20.50 -31.05 14.85
CA ALA A 263 21.57 -30.64 13.94
C ALA A 263 21.02 -30.27 12.55
N GLY A 264 20.11 -31.07 11.99
CA GLY A 264 19.45 -30.76 10.71
C GLY A 264 18.61 -29.48 10.75
N ASN A 265 17.90 -29.23 11.86
CA ASN A 265 17.20 -27.98 12.09
C ASN A 265 18.14 -26.77 12.14
N ARG A 266 19.30 -26.90 12.78
CA ARG A 266 20.33 -25.84 12.83
C ARG A 266 20.88 -25.54 11.43
N VAL A 267 21.18 -26.56 10.62
CA VAL A 267 21.60 -26.39 9.23
C VAL A 267 20.55 -25.60 8.43
N ARG A 268 19.28 -26.02 8.49
CA ARG A 268 18.18 -25.33 7.79
C ARG A 268 18.00 -23.89 8.24
N ALA A 269 18.02 -23.65 9.55
CA ALA A 269 17.85 -22.31 10.11
C ALA A 269 19.00 -21.38 9.71
N HIS A 270 20.24 -21.86 9.79
CA HIS A 270 21.43 -21.08 9.42
C HIS A 270 21.47 -20.79 7.91
N LYS A 271 21.20 -21.79 7.06
CA LYS A 271 21.10 -21.59 5.61
C LYS A 271 20.04 -20.56 5.24
N LYS A 272 18.85 -20.62 5.86
CA LYS A 272 17.78 -19.64 5.65
C LYS A 272 18.21 -18.23 6.09
N LYS A 273 18.95 -18.12 7.18
CA LYS A 273 19.49 -16.83 7.67
C LYS A 273 20.49 -16.24 6.69
N LEU A 274 21.43 -17.04 6.19
CA LEU A 274 22.43 -16.60 5.20
C LEU A 274 21.77 -16.16 3.89
N LEU A 275 20.83 -16.94 3.36
CA LEU A 275 20.09 -16.59 2.14
C LEU A 275 19.34 -15.27 2.30
N ARG A 276 18.56 -15.10 3.38
CA ARG A 276 17.85 -13.84 3.64
C ARG A 276 18.81 -12.65 3.77
N SER A 277 19.94 -12.83 4.47
CA SER A 277 20.94 -11.77 4.60
C SER A 277 21.56 -11.39 3.25
N ALA A 278 21.78 -12.37 2.37
CA ALA A 278 22.32 -12.15 1.05
C ALA A 278 21.30 -11.48 0.11
N GLU A 279 20.02 -11.87 0.19
CA GLU A 279 18.89 -11.22 -0.49
C GLU A 279 18.78 -9.75 -0.07
N ASP A 280 18.78 -9.49 1.23
CA ASP A 280 18.71 -8.13 1.78
C ASP A 280 19.89 -7.27 1.32
N ALA A 281 21.10 -7.84 1.29
CA ALA A 281 22.30 -7.16 0.80
C ALA A 281 22.23 -6.86 -0.70
N GLN A 282 21.84 -7.84 -1.54
CA GLN A 282 21.69 -7.67 -2.98
C GLN A 282 20.64 -6.61 -3.31
N ARG A 283 19.53 -6.63 -2.57
CA ARG A 283 18.46 -5.64 -2.70
C ARG A 283 18.94 -4.25 -2.27
N LYS A 284 19.65 -4.14 -1.15
CA LYS A 284 20.20 -2.88 -0.66
C LYS A 284 21.21 -2.27 -1.64
N GLU A 285 22.08 -3.09 -2.22
CA GLU A 285 23.06 -2.66 -3.22
C GLU A 285 22.38 -2.18 -4.51
N PHE A 286 21.40 -2.93 -5.01
CA PHE A 286 20.59 -2.55 -6.17
C PHE A 286 19.91 -1.19 -5.96
N PHE A 287 19.14 -1.04 -4.89
CA PHE A 287 18.43 0.22 -4.64
C PHE A 287 19.35 1.38 -4.26
N GLY A 288 20.51 1.11 -3.65
CA GLY A 288 21.53 2.12 -3.37
C GLY A 288 22.20 2.67 -4.63
N ALA A 289 22.33 1.86 -5.69
CA ALA A 289 22.94 2.25 -6.95
C ALA A 289 21.93 2.78 -7.98
N VAL A 290 20.69 2.27 -8.01
CA VAL A 290 19.66 2.62 -9.01
C VAL A 290 19.36 4.11 -9.04
N GLY A 291 19.24 4.77 -7.88
CA GLY A 291 19.03 6.22 -7.83
C GLY A 291 20.15 6.99 -8.52
N ASN A 292 21.41 6.62 -8.28
CA ASN A 292 22.57 7.25 -8.89
C ASN A 292 22.68 6.97 -10.40
N VAL A 293 22.28 5.77 -10.85
CA VAL A 293 22.25 5.42 -12.28
C VAL A 293 21.19 6.23 -13.02
N ILE A 294 19.99 6.35 -12.46
CA ILE A 294 18.89 7.14 -13.02
C ILE A 294 19.29 8.62 -13.07
N ILE A 295 19.86 9.16 -11.98
CA ILE A 295 20.36 10.55 -11.93
C ILE A 295 21.44 10.77 -12.99
N LYS A 296 22.43 9.87 -13.09
CA LYS A 296 23.55 9.98 -14.05
C LYS A 296 23.09 9.89 -15.51
N GLN A 297 22.10 9.05 -15.82
CA GLN A 297 21.52 8.92 -17.17
C GLN A 297 20.73 10.18 -17.56
N ASN A 298 19.93 10.73 -16.63
CA ASN A 298 19.22 11.99 -16.83
C ASN A 298 20.18 13.18 -17.04
N TYR A 299 21.28 13.26 -16.27
CA TYR A 299 22.30 14.29 -16.43
C TYR A 299 23.01 14.25 -17.80
N GLN A 300 23.05 13.08 -18.45
CA GLN A 300 23.70 12.90 -19.75
C GLN A 300 22.76 13.19 -20.94
N GLY A 301 21.53 13.65 -20.68
CA GLY A 301 20.55 13.96 -21.74
C GLY A 301 20.16 12.74 -22.57
N LYS A 302 20.44 11.52 -22.07
CA LYS A 302 20.00 10.28 -22.71
C LYS A 302 18.61 9.98 -22.16
N PRO A 303 17.55 10.05 -22.99
CA PRO A 303 16.23 9.63 -22.56
C PRO A 303 16.33 8.18 -22.10
N ILE A 304 15.83 7.89 -20.91
CA ILE A 304 15.65 6.50 -20.51
C ILE A 304 14.61 5.93 -21.48
N GLN A 305 15.03 5.05 -22.39
CA GLN A 305 14.08 4.26 -23.16
C GLN A 305 13.40 3.29 -22.20
N PHE A 306 12.27 3.72 -21.68
CA PHE A 306 11.34 2.85 -20.99
C PHE A 306 10.55 2.10 -22.05
N ASP A 307 10.75 0.78 -22.15
CA ASP A 307 9.96 -0.08 -23.03
C ASP A 307 8.51 -0.10 -22.54
N PRO A 308 7.54 0.45 -23.30
CA PRO A 308 6.14 0.52 -22.90
C PRO A 308 5.50 -0.87 -22.77
N ASN A 309 6.09 -1.91 -23.35
CA ASN A 309 5.52 -3.26 -23.33
C ASN A 309 5.60 -3.96 -21.96
N TYR A 310 6.32 -3.37 -20.99
CA TYR A 310 6.45 -3.92 -19.63
C TYR A 310 5.70 -3.13 -18.55
N TYR A 311 5.05 -2.02 -18.91
CA TYR A 311 4.39 -1.16 -17.94
C TYR A 311 3.03 -0.69 -18.46
N TYR A 312 1.96 -1.27 -17.91
CA TYR A 312 0.70 -0.55 -17.80
C TYR A 312 0.87 0.55 -16.74
N TYR A 313 1.55 1.64 -17.10
CA TYR A 313 1.33 2.90 -16.44
C TYR A 313 -0.07 3.36 -16.80
N TYR A 314 -0.97 3.40 -15.82
CA TYR A 314 -2.11 4.29 -15.90
C TYR A 314 -1.59 5.73 -15.85
N TYR A 315 -1.13 6.26 -16.98
CA TYR A 315 -1.32 7.67 -17.24
C TYR A 315 -2.83 7.86 -17.34
N TYR A 316 -3.47 8.27 -16.24
CA TYR A 316 -4.79 8.88 -16.37
C TYR A 316 -4.57 10.25 -17.02
N TYR A 317 -4.47 10.26 -18.35
CA TYR A 317 -4.58 11.46 -19.14
C TYR A 317 -6.00 11.98 -19.00
N TYR A 318 -6.17 12.99 -18.16
CA TYR A 318 -7.30 13.89 -18.29
C TYR A 318 -6.81 15.13 -19.01
N SER A 319 -7.06 15.20 -20.32
CA SER A 319 -6.95 16.47 -21.05
C SER A 319 -8.06 17.39 -20.56
N TYR A 320 -7.72 18.41 -19.79
CA TYR A 320 -8.65 19.51 -19.53
C TYR A 320 -8.07 20.79 -20.13
N THR A 321 -8.53 21.07 -21.35
CA THR A 321 -8.68 22.44 -21.84
C THR A 321 -9.68 23.14 -20.92
N HIS A 322 -9.19 23.84 -19.90
CA HIS A 322 -9.80 25.00 -19.20
C HIS A 322 -9.24 25.11 -17.77
N LEU A 323 -7.97 25.48 -17.66
CA LEU A 323 -7.40 26.10 -16.45
C LEU A 323 -6.99 27.56 -16.73
N SER A 324 -7.56 28.18 -17.77
CA SER A 324 -7.30 29.57 -18.15
C SER A 324 -8.20 30.58 -17.42
N ALA A 325 -8.78 30.22 -16.27
CA ALA A 325 -9.68 31.08 -15.51
C ALA A 325 -9.55 30.91 -13.99
N LEU A 326 -8.33 30.90 -13.47
CA LEU A 326 -8.03 31.07 -12.03
C LEU A 326 -6.82 31.97 -11.81
#